data_AF-W7TT99-F1
#
_entry.id   AF-W7TT99-F1
#
_cell.length_a   1.000
_cell.length_b   1.000
_cell.length_c   1.000
_cell.angle_alpha   90.00
_cell.angle_beta   90.00
_cell.angle_gamma   90.00
#
_symmetry.space_group_name_H-M   'P 1'
#
loop_
_entity.id
_entity.type
_entity.pdbx_description
1 polymer ?
#
loop_
_entity_poly.entity_id
_entity_poly.type
_entity_poly.pdbx_seq_one_letter_code
_entity_poly.pdbx_strand_id
1 'polypeptide(L)'
;MAEVDGYVELIGMGKPDLIEIKGVTYCGKSAISTLRMEENVPWHHEVRAFAQAIADRTEGEYEFMAEHAHSCCTLLARKKTFYRGGKWYTWIDYAKFHDLIERFEKDGTEFDASDYCAETPAWALKGAPEEGFDPVDTRFRRNKAGVVEEVPYRPTDSGCG
;
A
#
# COMPACT_ATOMS: atom_id res chain seq x y z
N MET A 1 4.68 21.10 -4.27
CA MET A 1 3.39 21.31 -3.56
C MET A 1 2.20 21.45 -4.50
N ALA A 2 2.32 22.07 -5.68
CA ALA A 2 1.25 22.12 -6.68
C ALA A 2 0.81 20.73 -7.20
N GLU A 3 1.75 19.78 -7.26
CA GLU A 3 1.46 18.40 -7.68
C GLU A 3 0.50 17.67 -6.72
N VAL A 4 0.65 17.88 -5.41
CA VAL A 4 -0.24 17.29 -4.40
C VAL A 4 -1.67 17.79 -4.58
N ASP A 5 -1.86 19.08 -4.85
CA ASP A 5 -3.20 19.67 -5.03
C ASP A 5 -3.92 19.07 -6.25
N GLY A 6 -3.18 18.82 -7.34
CA GLY A 6 -3.73 18.13 -8.51
C GLY A 6 -4.18 16.70 -8.21
N TYR A 7 -3.41 15.94 -7.42
CA TYR A 7 -3.83 14.60 -6.98
C TYR A 7 -5.05 14.66 -6.06
N VAL A 8 -5.11 15.62 -5.14
CA VAL A 8 -6.27 15.81 -4.25
C VAL A 8 -7.54 16.11 -5.04
N GLU A 9 -7.45 16.94 -6.09
CA GLU A 9 -8.57 17.19 -7.00
C GLU A 9 -9.05 15.90 -7.70
N LEU A 10 -8.11 15.11 -8.25
CA LEU A 10 -8.42 13.82 -8.87
C LEU A 10 -9.06 12.84 -7.88
N ILE A 11 -8.56 12.78 -6.65
CA ILE A 11 -9.11 11.94 -5.57
C ILE A 11 -10.54 12.41 -5.23
N GLY A 12 -10.77 13.72 -5.14
CA GLY A 12 -12.09 14.30 -4.87
C GLY A 12 -13.12 13.98 -5.96
N MET A 13 -12.69 13.89 -7.22
CA MET A 13 -13.53 13.47 -8.35
C MET A 13 -13.78 11.95 -8.35
N GLY A 14 -12.72 11.16 -8.21
CA GLY A 14 -12.77 9.70 -8.33
C GLY A 14 -13.37 9.00 -7.11
N LYS A 15 -13.23 9.61 -5.93
CA LYS A 15 -13.77 9.08 -4.67
C LYS A 15 -13.39 7.61 -4.40
N PRO A 16 -12.14 7.18 -4.66
CA PRO A 16 -11.74 5.78 -4.51
C PRO A 16 -11.87 5.32 -3.06
N ASP A 17 -11.98 4.01 -2.84
CA ASP A 17 -11.98 3.46 -1.49
C ASP A 17 -10.57 3.39 -0.89
N LEU A 18 -9.59 3.04 -1.74
CA LEU A 18 -8.19 2.86 -1.40
C LEU A 18 -7.31 3.58 -2.43
N ILE A 19 -6.19 4.15 -1.98
CA ILE A 19 -5.20 4.83 -2.83
C ILE A 19 -3.82 4.28 -2.47
N GLU A 20 -3.21 3.54 -3.39
CA GLU A 20 -1.81 3.12 -3.28
C GLU A 20 -0.90 4.19 -3.90
N ILE A 21 0.07 4.67 -3.13
CA ILE A 21 1.14 5.55 -3.62
C ILE A 21 2.41 4.73 -3.57
N LYS A 22 3.01 4.51 -4.75
CA LYS A 22 4.13 3.59 -4.96
C LYS A 22 5.29 4.28 -5.63
N GLY A 23 6.48 4.12 -5.07
CA GLY A 23 7.72 4.56 -5.68
C GLY A 23 7.97 3.84 -7.00
N VAL A 24 8.31 4.58 -8.05
CA VAL A 24 8.66 3.99 -9.34
C VAL A 24 9.86 3.05 -9.18
N THR A 25 9.78 1.84 -9.72
CA THR A 25 10.89 0.88 -9.71
C THR A 25 11.68 0.99 -10.99
N TYR A 26 13.01 1.05 -10.88
CA TYR A 26 13.89 1.09 -12.05
C TYR A 26 14.03 -0.28 -12.72
N CYS A 27 13.66 -0.35 -13.99
CA CYS A 27 13.70 -1.59 -14.77
C CYS A 27 15.01 -1.79 -15.56
N GLY A 28 16.08 -1.05 -15.25
CA GLY A 28 17.33 -1.08 -16.02
C GLY A 28 17.41 -0.02 -17.11
N LYS A 29 18.59 0.11 -17.72
CA LYS A 29 18.86 1.12 -18.75
C LYS A 29 18.44 0.59 -20.12
N SER A 30 17.36 1.13 -20.69
CA SER A 30 17.00 0.90 -22.09
C SER A 30 17.40 2.10 -22.96
N ALA A 31 17.46 1.92 -24.29
CA ALA A 31 17.75 3.01 -25.23
C ALA A 31 16.67 4.13 -25.22
N ILE A 32 15.52 3.89 -24.60
CA ILE A 32 14.34 4.78 -24.59
C ILE A 32 14.11 5.40 -23.20
N SER A 33 14.59 4.78 -22.12
CA SER A 33 14.39 5.27 -20.75
C SER A 33 15.57 6.09 -20.25
N THR A 34 15.38 7.38 -20.02
CA THR A 34 16.36 8.26 -19.36
C THR A 34 16.32 8.20 -17.83
N LEU A 35 15.44 7.35 -17.25
CA LEU A 35 15.29 7.20 -15.81
C LEU A 35 16.63 6.84 -15.15
N ARG A 36 16.96 7.55 -14.07
CA ARG A 36 18.12 7.33 -13.21
C ARG A 36 17.65 7.02 -11.80
N MET A 37 18.35 6.12 -11.12
CA MET A 37 18.01 5.70 -9.77
C MET A 37 18.02 6.88 -8.80
N GLU A 38 19.08 7.68 -8.82
CA GLU A 38 19.33 8.74 -7.87
C GLU A 38 18.41 9.96 -8.07
N GLU A 39 17.95 10.18 -9.31
CA GLU A 39 17.20 11.38 -9.68
C GLU A 39 15.69 11.15 -9.79
N ASN A 40 15.25 9.89 -10.01
CA ASN A 40 13.86 9.61 -10.36
C ASN A 40 13.18 8.54 -9.50
N VAL A 41 13.92 7.74 -8.74
CA VAL A 41 13.35 6.71 -7.87
C VAL A 41 13.26 7.27 -6.44
N PRO A 42 12.06 7.50 -5.90
CA PRO A 42 11.92 8.05 -4.57
C PRO A 42 12.29 7.01 -3.51
N TRP A 43 12.87 7.48 -2.41
CA TRP A 43 13.05 6.71 -1.20
C TRP A 43 11.71 6.54 -0.47
N HIS A 44 11.59 5.49 0.35
CA HIS A 44 10.34 5.21 1.07
C HIS A 44 9.87 6.38 1.94
N HIS A 45 10.78 7.10 2.61
CA HIS A 45 10.42 8.26 3.42
C HIS A 45 9.85 9.43 2.59
N GLU A 46 10.25 9.57 1.33
CA GLU A 46 9.68 10.56 0.41
C GLU A 46 8.27 10.17 -0.01
N VAL A 47 8.04 8.88 -0.29
CA VAL A 47 6.70 8.33 -0.56
C VAL A 47 5.78 8.53 0.65
N ARG A 48 6.26 8.27 1.87
CA ARG A 48 5.52 8.54 3.12
C ARG A 48 5.16 10.01 3.27
N ALA A 49 6.12 10.91 3.03
CA ALA A 49 5.90 12.35 3.15
C ALA A 49 4.85 12.83 2.13
N PHE A 50 4.90 12.30 0.90
CA PHE A 50 3.93 12.59 -0.14
C PHE A 50 2.53 12.08 0.21
N ALA A 51 2.43 10.84 0.70
CA ALA A 51 1.20 10.23 1.18
C ALA A 51 0.55 11.02 2.32
N GLN A 52 1.36 11.46 3.29
CA GLN A 52 0.89 12.31 4.38
C GLN A 52 0.39 13.66 3.86
N ALA A 53 1.11 14.30 2.95
CA ALA A 53 0.72 15.59 2.38
C ALA A 53 -0.62 15.52 1.61
N ILE A 54 -0.88 14.41 0.91
CA ILE A 54 -2.20 14.16 0.30
C ILE A 54 -3.26 13.99 1.40
N ALA A 55 -3.04 13.09 2.36
CA ALA A 55 -4.01 12.80 3.43
C ALA A 55 -4.44 14.08 4.18
N ASP A 56 -3.47 14.93 4.54
CA ASP A 56 -3.71 16.20 5.24
C ASP A 56 -4.61 17.17 4.46
N ARG A 57 -4.63 17.07 3.13
CA ARG A 57 -5.43 17.92 2.23
C ARG A 57 -6.75 17.29 1.80
N THR A 58 -7.04 16.06 2.21
CA THR A 58 -8.34 15.43 1.97
C THR A 58 -9.41 15.81 3.01
N GLU A 59 -9.15 16.80 3.87
CA GLU A 59 -10.07 17.28 4.90
C GLU A 59 -10.59 16.15 5.83
N GLY A 60 -9.75 15.13 6.06
CA GLY A 60 -10.08 13.99 6.91
C GLY A 60 -10.93 12.91 6.23
N GLU A 61 -11.16 12.98 4.93
CA GLU A 61 -11.86 11.93 4.18
C GLU A 61 -11.00 10.65 4.07
N TYR A 62 -9.70 10.83 3.83
CA TYR A 62 -8.71 9.76 3.73
C TYR A 62 -7.65 9.90 4.82
N GLU A 63 -7.06 8.77 5.19
CA GLU A 63 -5.94 8.74 6.13
C GLU A 63 -4.87 7.75 5.64
N PHE A 64 -3.61 8.15 5.77
CA PHE A 64 -2.46 7.30 5.53
C PHE A 64 -2.33 6.29 6.67
N MET A 65 -2.68 5.04 6.40
CA MET A 65 -2.90 4.02 7.44
C MET A 65 -1.99 2.79 7.37
N ALA A 66 -1.43 2.43 6.21
CA ALA A 66 -0.47 1.32 6.07
C ALA A 66 0.67 1.70 5.14
N GLU A 67 1.80 1.03 5.33
CA GLU A 67 2.96 1.10 4.47
C GLU A 67 3.54 -0.27 4.24
N HIS A 68 4.25 -0.42 3.12
CA HIS A 68 5.05 -1.60 2.82
C HIS A 68 6.41 -1.14 2.31
N ALA A 69 7.37 -1.04 3.23
CA ALA A 69 8.63 -0.34 2.98
C ALA A 69 9.45 -0.98 1.84
N HIS A 70 9.49 -2.30 1.79
CA HIS A 70 10.27 -3.03 0.76
C HIS A 70 9.71 -2.86 -0.66
N SER A 71 8.41 -2.66 -0.81
CA SER A 71 7.83 -2.31 -2.12
C SER A 71 7.77 -0.80 -2.36
N CYS A 72 8.29 0.01 -1.43
CA CYS A 72 8.22 1.47 -1.45
C CYS A 72 6.76 1.97 -1.65
N CYS A 73 5.82 1.38 -0.91
CA CYS A 73 4.39 1.62 -1.04
C CYS A 73 3.77 2.18 0.23
N THR A 74 2.76 3.02 0.07
CA THR A 74 1.87 3.46 1.15
C THR A 74 0.42 3.34 0.71
N LEU A 75 -0.47 3.23 1.69
CA LEU A 75 -1.91 3.09 1.50
C LEU A 75 -2.66 4.18 2.25
N LEU A 76 -3.41 5.00 1.51
CA LEU A 76 -4.47 5.83 2.06
C LEU A 76 -5.79 5.09 1.93
N ALA A 77 -6.60 5.13 2.98
CA ALA A 77 -7.91 4.50 2.98
C ALA A 77 -8.98 5.51 3.38
N ARG A 78 -10.16 5.38 2.76
CA ARG A 78 -11.31 6.22 3.06
C ARG A 78 -11.89 5.88 4.42
N LYS A 79 -11.92 6.86 5.33
CA LYS A 79 -12.34 6.62 6.73
C LYS A 79 -13.76 6.12 6.84
N LYS A 80 -14.67 6.66 6.02
CA LYS A 80 -16.09 6.27 6.03
C LYS A 80 -16.29 4.77 5.81
N THR A 81 -15.49 4.16 4.93
CA THR A 81 -15.62 2.75 4.55
C THR A 81 -14.84 1.85 5.52
N PHE A 82 -13.61 2.25 5.87
CA PHE A 82 -12.65 1.33 6.49
C PHE A 82 -12.22 1.68 7.91
N TYR A 83 -12.69 2.79 8.49
CA TYR A 83 -12.34 3.17 9.85
C TYR A 83 -13.55 3.15 10.78
N ARG A 84 -13.54 2.23 11.75
CA ARG A 84 -14.64 2.05 12.71
C ARG A 84 -14.12 1.56 14.06
N GLY A 85 -14.67 2.09 15.15
CA GLY A 85 -14.28 1.67 16.51
C GLY A 85 -12.79 1.88 16.84
N GLY A 86 -12.14 2.87 16.23
CA GLY A 86 -10.71 3.14 16.43
C GLY A 86 -9.76 2.23 15.64
N LYS A 87 -10.29 1.39 14.76
CA LYS A 87 -9.55 0.36 14.02
C LYS A 87 -9.74 0.49 12.52
N TRP A 88 -8.72 0.06 11.79
CA TRP A 88 -8.73 -0.05 10.33
C TRP A 88 -9.21 -1.42 9.88
N TYR A 89 -9.99 -1.45 8.81
CA TYR A 89 -10.53 -2.65 8.20
C TYR A 89 -10.24 -2.65 6.71
N THR A 90 -8.98 -2.67 6.31
CA THR A 90 -8.56 -2.69 4.90
C THR A 90 -8.11 -4.06 4.42
N TRP A 91 -8.21 -5.07 5.29
CA TRP A 91 -7.88 -6.45 4.94
C TRP A 91 -9.05 -7.13 4.24
N ILE A 92 -8.78 -8.15 3.43
CA ILE A 92 -9.81 -8.90 2.72
C ILE A 92 -10.12 -10.19 3.49
N ASP A 93 -11.38 -10.36 3.89
CA ASP A 93 -11.91 -11.67 4.24
C ASP A 93 -12.26 -12.42 2.96
N TYR A 94 -11.33 -13.24 2.47
CA TYR A 94 -11.51 -13.97 1.22
C TYR A 94 -12.67 -14.95 1.28
N ALA A 95 -12.91 -15.61 2.41
CA ALA A 95 -14.02 -16.54 2.54
C ALA A 95 -15.35 -15.80 2.34
N LYS A 96 -15.51 -14.66 3.02
CA LYS A 96 -16.69 -13.81 2.88
C LYS A 96 -16.82 -13.21 1.47
N PHE A 97 -15.71 -12.77 0.87
CA PHE A 97 -15.70 -12.27 -0.50
C PHE A 97 -16.18 -13.34 -1.49
N HIS A 98 -15.72 -14.58 -1.35
CA HIS A 98 -16.15 -15.68 -2.21
C HIS A 98 -17.65 -15.97 -2.07
N ASP A 99 -18.17 -16.04 -0.83
CA ASP A 99 -19.61 -16.21 -0.59
C ASP A 99 -20.45 -15.10 -1.25
N LEU A 100 -19.97 -13.85 -1.20
CA LEU A 100 -20.66 -12.69 -1.78
C LEU A 100 -20.64 -12.72 -3.32
N ILE A 101 -19.51 -13.10 -3.92
CA ILE A 101 -19.41 -13.28 -5.38
C ILE A 101 -20.34 -14.39 -5.85
N GLU A 102 -20.37 -15.54 -5.19
CA GLU A 102 -21.27 -16.65 -5.55
C GLU A 102 -22.74 -16.20 -5.49
N ARG A 103 -23.11 -15.39 -4.49
CA ARG A 103 -24.45 -14.83 -4.37
C ARG A 103 -24.76 -13.84 -5.49
N PHE A 104 -23.85 -12.91 -5.76
CA PHE A 104 -24.00 -11.94 -6.85
C PHE A 104 -24.18 -12.64 -8.20
N GLU A 105 -23.40 -13.68 -8.49
CA GLU A 105 -23.53 -14.48 -9.72
C GLU A 105 -24.86 -15.23 -9.80
N LYS A 106 -25.40 -15.68 -8.66
CA LYS A 106 -26.65 -16.45 -8.59
C LYS A 106 -27.90 -15.59 -8.76
N ASP A 107 -27.97 -14.44 -8.10
CA ASP A 107 -29.20 -13.66 -8.00
C ASP A 107 -29.03 -12.14 -8.21
N GLY A 108 -27.82 -11.67 -8.48
CA GLY A 108 -27.53 -10.26 -8.71
C GLY A 108 -27.52 -9.41 -7.43
N THR A 109 -27.50 -10.01 -6.24
CA THR A 109 -27.34 -9.23 -5.00
C THR A 109 -25.99 -8.52 -4.99
N GLU A 110 -26.02 -7.19 -5.16
CA GLU A 110 -24.83 -6.34 -5.06
C GLU A 110 -24.24 -6.33 -3.64
N PHE A 111 -22.93 -6.15 -3.56
CA PHE A 111 -22.17 -6.01 -2.32
C PHE A 111 -20.99 -5.06 -2.56
N ASP A 112 -20.41 -4.52 -1.49
CA ASP A 112 -19.28 -3.60 -1.57
C ASP A 112 -18.11 -4.00 -0.64
N ALA A 113 -17.05 -3.18 -0.61
CA ALA A 113 -15.87 -3.45 0.19
C ALA A 113 -16.14 -3.54 1.69
N SER A 114 -17.16 -2.84 2.19
CA SER A 114 -17.53 -2.91 3.60
C SER A 114 -18.09 -4.29 3.98
N ASP A 115 -18.65 -5.03 3.02
CA ASP A 115 -19.19 -6.36 3.25
C ASP A 115 -18.10 -7.40 3.49
N TYR A 116 -16.94 -7.34 2.83
CA TYR A 116 -15.89 -8.36 2.99
C TYR A 116 -14.62 -7.87 3.69
N CYS A 117 -14.60 -6.63 4.18
CA CYS A 117 -13.43 -6.13 4.87
C CYS A 117 -13.24 -6.74 6.27
N ALA A 118 -12.00 -7.15 6.56
CA ALA A 118 -11.53 -7.62 7.86
C ALA A 118 -10.58 -6.60 8.51
N GLU A 119 -10.36 -6.74 9.82
CA GLU A 119 -9.46 -5.86 10.58
C GLU A 119 -8.05 -5.91 9.98
N THR A 120 -7.46 -4.74 9.75
CA THR A 120 -6.10 -4.62 9.23
C THR A 120 -5.12 -5.21 10.24
N PRO A 121 -4.25 -6.16 9.84
CA PRO A 121 -3.25 -6.71 10.74
C PRO A 121 -2.35 -5.63 11.32
N ALA A 122 -1.97 -5.77 12.59
CA ALA A 122 -1.18 -4.76 13.29
C ALA A 122 0.18 -4.49 12.63
N TRP A 123 0.81 -5.53 12.07
CA TRP A 123 2.09 -5.45 11.34
C TRP A 123 2.00 -4.67 10.02
N ALA A 124 0.80 -4.52 9.47
CA ALA A 124 0.56 -3.79 8.23
C ALA A 124 0.35 -2.29 8.48
N LEU A 125 0.03 -1.88 9.72
CA LEU A 125 -0.27 -0.50 10.03
C LEU A 125 0.97 0.39 9.91
N LYS A 126 0.74 1.66 9.54
CA LYS A 126 1.77 2.69 9.49
C LYS A 126 2.53 2.76 10.82
N GLY A 127 3.86 2.71 10.75
CA GLY A 127 4.73 2.75 11.93
C GLY A 127 4.83 1.42 12.69
N ALA A 128 4.26 0.33 12.17
CA ALA A 128 4.52 -1.00 12.69
C ALA A 128 6.02 -1.37 12.55
N PRO A 129 6.62 -2.08 13.53
CA PRO A 129 8.01 -2.54 13.45
C PRO A 129 8.32 -3.40 12.23
N GLU A 130 7.33 -4.13 11.73
CA GLU A 130 7.43 -5.00 10.56
C GLU A 130 7.37 -4.23 9.23
N GLU A 131 6.99 -2.95 9.26
CA GLU A 131 6.93 -2.04 8.11
C GLU A 131 6.14 -2.62 6.92
N GLY A 132 5.05 -3.33 7.24
CA GLY A 132 4.17 -3.95 6.25
C GLY A 132 4.51 -5.38 5.85
N PHE A 133 5.58 -5.98 6.38
CA PHE A 133 5.83 -7.40 6.15
C PHE A 133 4.97 -8.27 7.03
N ASP A 134 4.43 -9.33 6.45
CA ASP A 134 3.84 -10.38 7.25
C ASP A 134 4.95 -11.07 8.08
N PRO A 135 4.85 -11.09 9.41
CA PRO A 135 5.84 -11.75 10.26
C PRO A 135 5.94 -13.25 10.04
N VAL A 136 4.96 -13.90 9.40
CA VAL A 136 5.05 -15.33 9.06
C VAL A 136 5.79 -15.59 7.74
N ASP A 137 6.05 -14.56 6.94
CA ASP A 137 6.73 -14.72 5.66
C ASP A 137 8.23 -15.00 5.86
N THR A 138 8.69 -16.06 5.20
CA THR A 138 10.10 -16.46 5.18
C THR A 138 10.83 -15.76 4.05
N ARG A 139 11.87 -14.97 4.37
CA ARG A 139 12.67 -14.30 3.35
C ARG A 139 13.81 -15.18 2.86
N PHE A 140 13.98 -15.17 1.53
CA PHE A 140 15.05 -15.87 0.84
C PHE A 140 15.97 -14.86 0.16
N ARG A 141 17.27 -14.92 0.45
CA ARG A 141 18.29 -14.12 -0.24
C ARG A 141 19.21 -15.05 -1.01
N ARG A 142 19.53 -14.70 -2.26
CA ARG A 142 20.67 -15.32 -2.97
C ARG A 142 21.95 -14.62 -2.56
N ASN A 143 22.90 -15.37 -2.01
CA ASN A 143 24.23 -14.85 -1.75
C ASN A 143 25.02 -14.69 -3.06
N LYS A 144 26.23 -14.11 -2.98
CA LYS A 144 27.11 -13.91 -4.16
C LYS A 144 27.51 -15.22 -4.87
N ALA A 145 27.39 -16.36 -4.19
CA ALA A 145 27.65 -17.68 -4.74
C ALA A 145 26.40 -18.33 -5.36
N GLY A 146 25.26 -17.64 -5.38
CA GLY A 146 24.00 -18.13 -5.94
C GLY A 146 23.21 -19.07 -5.02
N VAL A 147 23.67 -19.30 -3.79
CA VAL A 147 22.97 -20.13 -2.81
C VAL A 147 21.81 -19.35 -2.21
N VAL A 148 20.65 -19.99 -2.13
CA VAL A 148 19.46 -19.44 -1.47
C VAL A 148 19.58 -19.69 0.03
N GLU A 149 19.56 -18.61 0.81
CA GLU A 149 19.62 -18.64 2.26
C GLU A 149 18.36 -18.00 2.83
N GLU A 150 17.79 -18.63 3.85
CA GLU A 150 16.76 -18.02 4.68
C GLU A 150 17.41 -16.94 5.56
N VAL A 151 16.80 -15.76 5.58
CA VAL A 151 17.29 -14.63 6.39
C VAL A 151 16.14 -13.96 7.10
N PRO A 152 16.28 -13.59 8.39
CA PRO A 152 15.26 -12.79 9.07
C PRO A 152 15.13 -11.41 8.42
N TYR A 153 13.93 -10.82 8.46
CA TYR A 153 13.78 -9.43 8.01
C TYR A 153 14.65 -8.49 8.83
N ARG A 154 15.41 -7.64 8.14
CA ARG A 154 16.02 -6.44 8.70
C ARG A 154 15.62 -5.27 7.79
N PRO A 155 15.04 -4.18 8.33
CA PRO A 155 14.85 -2.95 7.60
C PRO A 155 16.17 -2.50 6.98
N THR A 156 16.15 -2.19 5.68
CA THR A 156 17.30 -1.63 4.97
C THR A 156 16.94 -0.21 4.53
N ASP A 157 17.87 0.73 4.68
CA ASP A 157 17.68 2.10 4.19
C ASP A 157 17.71 2.16 2.64
N SER A 158 18.02 1.05 1.96
CA SER A 158 17.99 0.94 0.51
C SER A 158 16.55 0.85 0.02
N GLY A 159 16.08 1.86 -0.71
CA GLY A 159 14.78 1.87 -1.41
C GLY A 159 14.61 0.80 -2.50
N CYS A 160 15.53 -0.17 -2.57
CA CYS A 160 15.56 -1.30 -3.50
C CYS A 160 16.24 -2.51 -2.81
N GLY A 161 15.67 -2.98 -1.69
CA GLY A 161 16.07 -4.25 -1.04
C GLY A 161 17.30 -4.18 -0.16
#